data_AF-A0A9W8JRM0-F1
#
_entry.id   AF-A0A9W8JRM0-F1
#
_cell.length_a   1.000
_cell.length_b   1.000
_cell.length_c   1.000
_cell.angle_alpha   90.00
_cell.angle_beta   90.00
_cell.angle_gamma   90.00
#
_symmetry.space_group_name_H-M   'P 1'
#
loop_
_entity.id
_entity.type
_entity.pdbx_description
1 polymer ?
#
loop_
_entity_poly.entity_id
_entity_poly.type
_entity_poly.pdbx_seq_one_letter_code
_entity_poly.pdbx_strand_id
1 'polypeptide(L)'
;MVTDKGSEVPFLFAHQTGLCKVYTPELDKTQIPPVIQLKSVHNTPIEGLWHWLTNTCGLNIKEIIISGYETGVYSPNNPIHPQLFNWIWPMALQVQLNKFTSYWNNHKIRTQRDKANMSGSTRHAFTAPDPARYEKCYVEIDEVVIDALRQQIPTPREEAMQFVDDRFLQLAEDAYEAVGSPDLSDIRRVWTIFAAMIVHIPANTN
;
A
#
# COMPACT_ATOMS: atom_id res chain seq x y z
N MET A 1 13.60 9.22 -9.85
CA MET A 1 12.52 8.28 -9.44
C MET A 1 12.46 7.13 -10.42
N VAL A 2 12.28 5.89 -9.95
CA VAL A 2 12.09 4.71 -10.82
C VAL A 2 10.65 4.24 -10.70
N THR A 3 10.00 3.97 -11.82
CA THR A 3 8.56 3.63 -11.85
C THR A 3 8.32 2.49 -12.83
N ASP A 4 7.26 1.73 -12.57
CA ASP A 4 6.72 0.82 -13.56
C ASP A 4 5.90 1.62 -14.61
N LYS A 5 5.46 0.94 -15.67
CA LYS A 5 4.58 1.55 -16.68
C LYS A 5 3.12 1.44 -16.23
N GLY A 6 2.34 2.52 -16.40
CA GLY A 6 0.93 2.60 -16.01
C GLY A 6 0.26 3.87 -16.52
N SER A 7 -1.06 3.96 -16.41
CA SER A 7 -1.85 5.13 -16.85
C SER A 7 -1.64 6.38 -16.00
N GLU A 8 -1.21 6.22 -14.75
CA GLU A 8 -0.91 7.33 -13.80
C GLU A 8 0.46 7.98 -14.06
N VAL A 9 1.29 7.31 -14.86
CA VAL A 9 2.68 7.70 -15.13
C VAL A 9 2.84 9.09 -15.75
N PRO A 10 1.93 9.64 -16.58
CA PRO A 10 2.07 10.99 -17.12
C PRO A 10 2.09 12.08 -16.04
N PHE A 11 1.19 12.02 -15.06
CA PHE A 11 1.15 12.99 -13.95
C PHE A 11 2.38 12.87 -13.08
N LEU A 12 2.70 11.63 -12.69
CA LEU A 12 3.88 11.33 -11.88
C LEU A 12 5.17 11.80 -12.58
N PHE A 13 5.25 11.62 -13.91
CA PHE A 13 6.37 12.09 -14.72
C PHE A 13 6.47 13.61 -14.76
N ALA A 14 5.34 14.28 -15.03
CA ALA A 14 5.28 15.74 -15.10
C ALA A 14 5.62 16.39 -13.75
N HIS A 15 5.04 15.90 -12.66
CA HIS A 15 5.29 16.39 -11.31
C HIS A 15 6.76 16.23 -10.91
N GLN A 16 7.33 15.04 -11.05
CA GLN A 16 8.73 14.81 -10.69
C GLN A 16 9.68 15.65 -11.54
N THR A 17 9.40 15.79 -12.84
CA THR A 17 10.21 16.61 -13.75
C THR A 17 10.14 18.09 -13.37
N GLY A 18 8.96 18.60 -13.02
CA GLY A 18 8.74 19.96 -12.53
C GLY A 18 9.49 20.22 -11.23
N LEU A 19 9.35 19.32 -10.25
CA LEU A 19 10.06 19.41 -8.96
C LEU A 19 11.58 19.43 -9.16
N CYS A 20 12.13 18.50 -9.95
CA CYS A 20 13.57 18.49 -10.22
C CYS A 20 14.05 19.74 -10.97
N LYS A 21 13.20 20.38 -11.78
CA LYS A 21 13.56 21.62 -12.48
C LYS A 21 13.65 22.81 -11.52
N VAL A 22 12.81 22.86 -10.50
CA VAL A 22 12.71 23.99 -9.56
C VAL A 22 13.66 23.81 -8.38
N TYR A 23 13.67 22.62 -7.77
CA TYR A 23 14.33 22.36 -6.49
C TYR A 23 15.73 21.75 -6.62
N THR A 24 16.07 21.19 -7.79
CA THR A 24 17.41 20.63 -8.07
C THR A 24 17.93 21.04 -9.45
N PRO A 25 17.97 22.35 -9.79
CA PRO A 25 18.40 22.82 -11.11
C PRO A 25 19.86 22.48 -11.44
N GLU A 26 20.69 22.25 -10.42
CA GLU A 26 22.11 21.92 -10.52
C GLU A 26 22.38 20.48 -10.99
N LEU A 27 21.40 19.57 -10.90
CA LEU A 27 21.57 18.17 -11.31
C LEU A 27 21.52 18.03 -12.83
N ASP A 28 22.51 17.32 -13.39
CA ASP A 28 22.51 16.94 -14.80
C ASP A 28 21.43 15.88 -15.07
N LYS A 29 20.36 16.30 -15.74
CA LYS A 29 19.19 15.47 -16.06
C LYS A 29 19.47 14.40 -17.11
N THR A 30 20.60 14.50 -17.82
CA THR A 30 21.02 13.45 -18.77
C THR A 30 21.66 12.28 -18.05
N GLN A 31 22.38 12.55 -16.96
CA GLN A 31 23.00 11.54 -16.10
C GLN A 31 22.04 11.03 -15.02
N ILE A 32 21.26 11.94 -14.43
CA ILE A 32 20.29 11.67 -13.36
C ILE A 32 18.91 12.10 -13.85
N PRO A 33 18.27 11.32 -14.72
CA PRO A 33 16.93 11.65 -15.20
C PRO A 33 15.94 11.71 -14.02
N PRO A 34 15.04 12.71 -13.98
CA PRO A 34 14.04 12.84 -12.92
C PRO A 34 13.20 11.56 -12.75
N VAL A 35 12.92 10.87 -13.86
CA VAL A 35 12.06 9.69 -13.91
C VAL A 35 12.65 8.66 -14.86
N ILE A 36 12.72 7.41 -14.42
CA ILE A 36 13.12 6.25 -15.22
C ILE A 36 11.98 5.25 -15.16
N GLN A 37 11.42 4.91 -16.33
CA GLN A 37 10.41 3.86 -16.44
C GLN A 37 11.09 2.53 -16.75
N LEU A 38 10.91 1.55 -15.87
CA LEU A 38 11.44 0.20 -16.05
C LEU A 38 10.29 -0.81 -16.14
N LYS A 39 10.59 -2.02 -16.61
CA LYS A 39 9.68 -3.16 -16.41
C LYS A 39 9.73 -3.56 -14.93
N SER A 40 8.63 -4.03 -14.37
CA SER A 40 8.55 -4.45 -12.95
C SER A 40 9.66 -5.43 -12.55
N VAL A 41 9.99 -6.38 -13.44
CA VAL A 41 11.09 -7.34 -13.25
C VAL A 41 12.49 -6.72 -13.06
N HIS A 42 12.66 -5.44 -13.41
CA HIS A 42 13.90 -4.67 -13.24
C HIS A 42 13.83 -3.69 -12.06
N ASN A 43 12.69 -3.60 -11.37
CA ASN A 43 12.52 -2.82 -10.15
C ASN A 43 13.00 -3.61 -8.92
N THR A 44 14.29 -3.95 -8.93
CA THR A 44 14.92 -4.88 -7.98
C THR A 44 14.62 -4.60 -6.50
N PRO A 45 14.57 -3.34 -6.02
CA PRO A 45 14.23 -3.06 -4.62
C PRO A 45 12.82 -3.51 -4.25
N ILE A 46 11.83 -3.24 -5.11
CA ILE A 46 10.43 -3.60 -4.86
C ILE A 46 10.24 -5.12 -5.02
N GLU A 47 10.81 -5.72 -6.05
CA GLU A 47 10.76 -7.17 -6.26
C GLU A 47 11.40 -7.95 -5.08
N GLY A 48 12.52 -7.45 -4.55
CA GLY A 48 13.15 -8.01 -3.37
C GLY A 48 12.24 -7.96 -2.14
N LEU A 49 11.47 -6.88 -1.96
CA LEU A 49 10.50 -6.76 -0.86
C LEU A 49 9.30 -7.70 -1.04
N TRP A 50 8.81 -7.89 -2.27
CA TRP A 50 7.72 -8.84 -2.55
C TRP A 50 8.10 -10.27 -2.19
N HIS A 51 9.35 -10.66 -2.46
CA HIS A 51 9.87 -11.96 -2.04
C HIS A 51 9.76 -12.15 -0.51
N TRP A 52 10.20 -11.14 0.26
CA TRP A 52 10.12 -11.20 1.71
C TRP A 52 8.69 -11.22 2.23
N LEU A 53 7.81 -10.35 1.69
CA LEU A 53 6.40 -10.35 2.04
C LEU A 53 5.77 -11.72 1.80
N THR A 54 6.04 -12.32 0.64
CA THR A 54 5.51 -13.63 0.27
C THR A 54 5.96 -14.71 1.25
N ASN A 55 7.26 -14.77 1.56
CA ASN A 55 7.84 -15.78 2.44
C ASN A 55 7.42 -15.62 3.91
N THR A 56 7.11 -14.41 4.37
CA THR A 56 6.73 -14.18 5.78
C THR A 56 5.24 -14.31 6.03
N CYS A 57 4.41 -13.74 5.15
CA CYS A 57 2.96 -13.69 5.35
C CYS A 57 2.15 -14.02 4.10
N GLY A 58 2.65 -13.73 2.89
CA GLY A 58 1.87 -13.80 1.65
C GLY A 58 1.44 -15.20 1.22
N LEU A 59 2.25 -16.25 1.47
CA LEU A 59 1.87 -17.62 1.13
C LEU A 59 0.57 -18.04 1.84
N ASN A 60 0.47 -17.74 3.14
CA ASN A 60 -0.71 -18.08 3.94
C ASN A 60 -1.93 -17.27 3.50
N ILE A 61 -1.76 -16.02 3.06
CA ILE A 61 -2.88 -15.15 2.67
C ILE A 61 -3.65 -15.73 1.48
N LYS A 62 -2.93 -16.15 0.43
CA LYS A 62 -3.56 -16.72 -0.76
C LYS A 62 -4.35 -17.99 -0.43
N GLU A 63 -3.75 -18.90 0.33
CA GLU A 63 -4.38 -20.16 0.73
C GLU A 63 -5.64 -19.90 1.56
N ILE A 64 -5.58 -18.96 2.51
CA ILE A 64 -6.74 -18.58 3.32
C ILE A 64 -7.84 -17.98 2.44
N ILE A 65 -7.53 -17.07 1.51
CA ILE A 65 -8.55 -16.51 0.60
C ILE A 65 -9.21 -17.62 -0.23
N ILE A 66 -8.42 -18.52 -0.82
CA ILE A 66 -8.94 -19.62 -1.63
C ILE A 66 -9.82 -20.56 -0.79
N SER A 67 -9.46 -20.82 0.47
CA SER A 67 -10.22 -21.73 1.33
C SER A 67 -11.67 -21.29 1.54
N GLY A 68 -11.98 -19.99 1.48
CA GLY A 68 -13.36 -19.51 1.60
C GLY A 68 -14.26 -19.96 0.45
N TYR A 69 -13.71 -20.04 -0.76
CA TYR A 69 -14.42 -20.58 -1.92
C TYR A 69 -14.55 -22.11 -1.81
N GLU A 70 -13.46 -22.81 -1.46
CA GLU A 70 -13.44 -24.27 -1.34
C GLU A 70 -14.38 -24.81 -0.25
N THR A 71 -14.53 -24.06 0.85
CA THR A 71 -15.42 -24.41 1.97
C THR A 71 -16.87 -23.93 1.77
N GLY A 72 -17.15 -23.19 0.69
CA GLY A 72 -18.48 -22.68 0.38
C GLY A 72 -18.92 -21.45 1.19
N VAL A 73 -18.04 -20.86 2.00
CA VAL A 73 -18.31 -19.59 2.70
C VAL A 73 -18.48 -18.44 1.70
N TYR A 74 -17.70 -18.46 0.62
CA TYR A 74 -17.79 -17.50 -0.47
C TYR A 74 -18.45 -18.12 -1.72
N SER A 75 -19.46 -17.45 -2.25
CA SER A 75 -20.13 -17.84 -3.49
C SER A 75 -20.12 -16.66 -4.47
N PRO A 76 -19.42 -16.74 -5.61
CA PRO A 76 -19.39 -15.65 -6.60
C PRO A 76 -20.74 -15.39 -7.25
N ASN A 77 -21.68 -16.35 -7.15
CA ASN A 77 -23.04 -16.22 -7.69
C ASN A 77 -23.98 -15.47 -6.73
N ASN A 78 -23.55 -15.19 -5.49
CA ASN A 78 -24.30 -14.36 -4.57
C ASN A 78 -23.92 -12.88 -4.78
N PRO A 79 -24.87 -11.95 -5.03
CA PRO A 79 -24.56 -10.55 -5.31
C PRO A 79 -23.89 -9.80 -4.14
N ILE A 80 -24.06 -10.26 -2.91
CA ILE A 80 -23.50 -9.65 -1.69
C ILE A 80 -22.06 -10.11 -1.46
N HIS A 81 -21.73 -11.37 -1.76
CA HIS A 81 -20.45 -11.96 -1.37
C HIS A 81 -19.24 -11.24 -2.01
N PRO A 82 -19.22 -10.94 -3.33
CA PRO A 82 -18.13 -10.17 -3.95
C PRO A 82 -17.98 -8.77 -3.35
N GLN A 83 -19.10 -8.09 -3.07
CA GLN A 83 -19.07 -6.74 -2.49
C GLN A 83 -18.51 -6.78 -1.05
N LEU A 84 -19.02 -7.68 -0.21
CA LEU A 84 -18.52 -7.85 1.15
C LEU A 84 -17.05 -8.29 1.16
N PHE A 85 -16.66 -9.13 0.21
CA PHE A 85 -15.28 -9.57 0.03
C PHE A 85 -14.38 -8.38 -0.27
N ASN A 86 -14.76 -7.56 -1.25
CA ASN A 86 -14.04 -6.35 -1.64
C ASN A 86 -14.02 -5.28 -0.54
N TRP A 87 -14.93 -5.34 0.43
CA TRP A 87 -14.89 -4.45 1.58
C TRP A 87 -13.95 -4.96 2.68
N ILE A 88 -14.13 -6.19 3.17
CA ILE A 88 -13.41 -6.68 4.36
C ILE A 88 -11.95 -7.08 4.07
N TRP A 89 -11.69 -7.68 2.90
CA TRP A 89 -10.37 -8.22 2.60
C TRP A 89 -9.31 -7.16 2.38
N PRO A 90 -9.55 -6.06 1.64
CA PRO A 90 -8.57 -4.99 1.54
C PRO A 90 -8.19 -4.41 2.90
N MET A 91 -9.14 -4.25 3.82
CA MET A 91 -8.83 -3.80 5.18
C MET A 91 -7.97 -4.80 5.96
N ALA A 92 -8.35 -6.09 5.96
CA ALA A 92 -7.57 -7.12 6.63
C ALA A 92 -6.16 -7.26 6.05
N LEU A 93 -6.03 -7.20 4.72
CA LEU A 93 -4.75 -7.18 4.02
C LEU A 93 -3.93 -5.95 4.37
N GLN A 94 -4.53 -4.77 4.44
CA GLN A 94 -3.86 -3.53 4.82
C GLN A 94 -3.29 -3.64 6.24
N VAL A 95 -3.97 -4.31 7.18
CA VAL A 95 -3.43 -4.57 8.52
C VAL A 95 -2.18 -5.45 8.45
N GLN A 96 -2.17 -6.50 7.63
CA GLN A 96 -0.98 -7.34 7.45
C GLN A 96 0.17 -6.58 6.79
N LEU A 97 -0.12 -5.78 5.78
CA LEU A 97 0.87 -4.92 5.11
C LEU A 97 1.45 -3.91 6.08
N ASN A 98 0.64 -3.26 6.92
CA ASN A 98 1.09 -2.33 7.94
C ASN A 98 2.01 -3.01 8.97
N LYS A 99 1.68 -4.24 9.41
CA LYS A 99 2.55 -5.04 10.29
C LYS A 99 3.89 -5.34 9.62
N PHE A 100 3.87 -5.78 8.36
CA PHE A 100 5.08 -6.05 7.60
C PHE A 100 5.93 -4.79 7.42
N THR A 101 5.34 -3.68 6.99
CA THR A 101 6.02 -2.39 6.82
C THR A 101 6.58 -1.87 8.14
N SER A 102 5.85 -2.01 9.24
CA SER A 102 6.33 -1.61 10.57
C SER A 102 7.54 -2.44 10.99
N TYR A 103 7.46 -3.77 10.87
CA TYR A 103 8.58 -4.66 11.15
C TYR A 103 9.78 -4.33 10.27
N TRP A 104 9.58 -4.23 8.95
CA TRP A 104 10.67 -4.03 8.00
C TRP A 104 11.34 -2.66 8.14
N ASN A 105 10.61 -1.62 8.55
CA ASN A 105 11.21 -0.32 8.81
C ASN A 105 11.97 -0.25 10.15
N ASN A 106 11.67 -1.13 11.10
CA ASN A 106 12.23 -1.09 12.45
C ASN A 106 13.22 -2.21 12.75
N HIS A 107 13.29 -3.27 11.94
CA HIS A 107 14.26 -4.32 12.14
C HIS A 107 15.67 -3.81 11.83
N LYS A 108 16.62 -4.22 12.67
CA LYS A 108 18.02 -3.83 12.52
C LYS A 108 18.65 -4.64 11.38
N ILE A 109 19.03 -3.94 10.31
CA ILE A 109 19.81 -4.52 9.23
C ILE A 109 21.29 -4.55 9.63
N ARG A 110 22.06 -5.51 9.12
CA ARG A 110 23.52 -5.54 9.30
C ARG A 110 24.17 -4.30 8.67
N THR A 111 25.15 -3.71 9.36
CA THR A 111 25.98 -2.65 8.80
C THR A 111 26.87 -3.20 7.67
N GLN A 112 26.85 -2.52 6.53
CA GLN A 112 27.71 -2.80 5.37
C GLN A 112 28.64 -1.60 5.18
N ARG A 113 29.95 -1.82 5.38
CA ARG A 113 30.95 -0.73 5.37
C ARG A 113 31.14 -0.11 3.99
N ASP A 114 31.03 -0.93 2.95
CA ASP A 114 31.31 -0.50 1.57
C ASP A 114 30.07 0.06 0.86
N LYS A 115 28.93 0.16 1.56
CA LYS A 115 27.70 0.70 0.98
C LYS A 115 27.66 2.21 1.16
N ALA A 116 27.57 2.95 0.05
CA ALA A 116 27.45 4.40 0.05
C ALA A 116 26.19 4.89 0.79
N ASN A 117 25.10 4.15 0.69
CA ASN A 117 23.85 4.46 1.37
C ASN A 117 23.83 3.92 2.80
N MET A 118 23.02 4.56 3.65
CA MET A 118 22.77 4.17 5.04
C MET A 118 22.58 2.65 5.19
N SER A 119 23.32 2.07 6.14
CA SER A 119 23.21 0.67 6.54
C SER A 119 23.35 0.55 8.06
N GLY A 120 22.86 -0.55 8.65
CA GLY A 120 23.01 -0.77 10.09
C GLY A 120 22.00 -0.07 11.00
N SER A 121 21.13 0.77 10.44
CA SER A 121 20.18 1.62 11.18
C SER A 121 18.75 1.40 10.72
N THR A 122 17.82 1.71 11.62
CA THR A 122 16.37 1.56 11.41
C THR A 122 15.76 2.91 11.00
N ARG A 123 14.42 2.98 10.94
CA ARG A 123 13.66 4.23 10.75
C ARG A 123 14.14 5.39 11.64
N HIS A 124 14.71 5.14 12.81
CA HIS A 124 15.27 6.17 13.70
C HIS A 124 16.30 7.08 13.02
N ALA A 125 17.08 6.56 12.07
CA ALA A 125 18.07 7.38 11.37
C ALA A 125 17.45 8.43 10.44
N PHE A 126 16.16 8.31 10.09
CA PHE A 126 15.44 9.33 9.32
C PHE A 126 14.79 10.38 10.22
N THR A 127 14.42 10.03 11.45
CA THR A 127 13.73 10.95 12.37
C THR A 127 14.68 11.67 13.32
N ALA A 128 15.80 11.05 13.67
CA ALA A 128 16.85 11.60 14.51
C ALA A 128 18.22 11.11 14.02
N PRO A 129 18.69 11.59 12.84
CA PRO A 129 19.99 11.20 12.31
C PRO A 129 21.11 11.65 13.26
N ASP A 130 22.06 10.75 13.50
CA ASP A 130 23.34 11.11 14.10
C ASP A 130 24.16 11.94 13.09
N PRO A 131 24.37 13.24 13.32
CA PRO A 131 25.07 14.10 12.37
C PRO A 131 26.55 13.74 12.21
N ALA A 132 27.13 12.97 13.14
CA ALA A 132 28.49 12.45 13.00
C ALA A 132 28.58 11.25 12.05
N ARG A 133 27.44 10.64 11.70
CA ARG A 133 27.38 9.40 10.88
C ARG A 133 26.59 9.55 9.59
N TYR A 134 25.68 10.51 9.50
CA TYR A 134 24.74 10.66 8.38
C TYR A 134 24.67 12.10 7.89
N GLU A 135 24.50 12.23 6.57
CA GLU A 135 24.26 13.50 5.90
C GLU A 135 22.84 13.52 5.32
N LYS A 136 22.25 14.72 5.26
CA LYS A 136 20.94 14.95 4.64
C LYS A 136 21.09 14.95 3.11
N CYS A 137 20.59 13.90 2.46
CA CYS A 137 20.64 13.76 0.99
C CYS A 137 19.29 13.98 0.29
N TYR A 138 18.35 14.70 0.92
CA TYR A 138 17.04 15.01 0.35
C TYR A 138 16.82 16.53 0.26
N VAL A 139 16.00 16.94 -0.70
CA VAL A 139 15.57 18.34 -0.86
C VAL A 139 14.18 18.50 -0.27
N GLU A 140 14.01 19.54 0.54
CA GLU A 140 12.71 19.91 1.09
C GLU A 140 11.90 20.66 0.05
N ILE A 141 10.64 20.27 -0.08
CA ILE A 141 9.69 20.85 -1.01
C ILE A 141 8.59 21.49 -0.18
N ASP A 142 8.14 22.68 -0.57
CA ASP A 142 7.09 23.40 0.13
C ASP A 142 5.75 22.65 0.01
N GLU A 143 5.04 22.53 1.12
CA GLU A 143 3.77 21.78 1.20
C GLU A 143 2.71 22.34 0.23
N VAL A 144 2.67 23.67 0.05
CA VAL A 144 1.79 24.34 -0.91
C VAL A 144 2.00 23.87 -2.35
N VAL A 145 3.25 23.54 -2.73
CA VAL A 145 3.57 23.01 -4.06
C VAL A 145 3.08 21.57 -4.17
N ILE A 146 3.28 20.77 -3.13
CA ILE A 146 2.81 19.37 -3.09
C ILE A 146 1.28 19.32 -3.24
N ASP A 147 0.56 20.19 -2.52
CA ASP A 147 -0.90 20.27 -2.58
C ASP A 147 -1.40 20.71 -3.96
N ALA A 148 -0.75 21.72 -4.56
CA ALA A 148 -1.07 22.17 -5.91
C ALA A 148 -0.84 21.09 -6.99
N LEU A 149 0.19 20.26 -6.83
CA LEU A 149 0.44 19.12 -7.74
C LEU A 149 -0.58 17.99 -7.51
N ARG A 150 -0.96 17.72 -6.26
CA ARG A 150 -1.98 16.72 -5.95
C ARG A 150 -3.34 17.06 -6.56
N GLN A 151 -3.74 18.33 -6.55
CA GLN A 151 -5.00 18.80 -7.16
C GLN A 151 -5.06 18.59 -8.69
N GLN A 152 -3.92 18.34 -9.36
CA GLN A 152 -3.89 18.05 -10.79
C GLN A 152 -4.19 16.58 -11.12
N ILE A 153 -4.17 15.70 -10.12
CA ILE A 153 -4.50 14.28 -10.29
C ILE A 153 -6.04 14.16 -10.35
N PRO A 154 -6.62 13.67 -11.46
CA PRO A 154 -8.07 13.71 -11.65
C PRO A 154 -8.86 12.88 -10.63
N THR A 155 -8.30 11.76 -10.20
CA THR A 155 -8.94 10.85 -9.26
C THR A 155 -8.50 11.19 -7.84
N PRO A 156 -9.41 11.64 -6.97
CA PRO A 156 -9.09 11.88 -5.57
C PRO A 156 -8.74 10.56 -4.86
N ARG A 157 -8.00 10.66 -3.77
CA ARG A 157 -7.52 9.49 -3.03
C ARG A 157 -8.68 8.64 -2.51
N GLU A 158 -9.75 9.28 -2.07
CA GLU A 158 -10.94 8.65 -1.52
C GLU A 158 -11.61 7.75 -2.56
N GLU A 159 -11.78 8.27 -3.79
CA GLU A 159 -12.32 7.50 -4.92
C GLU A 159 -11.37 6.37 -5.35
N ALA A 160 -10.06 6.64 -5.42
CA ALA A 160 -9.06 5.62 -5.78
C ALA A 160 -8.98 4.46 -4.78
N MET A 161 -9.38 4.70 -3.53
CA MET A 161 -9.36 3.72 -2.44
C MET A 161 -10.76 3.15 -2.14
N GLN A 162 -11.75 3.45 -2.98
CA GLN A 162 -13.11 2.93 -2.86
C GLN A 162 -13.22 1.54 -3.51
N PHE A 163 -13.45 0.51 -2.71
CA PHE A 163 -13.59 -0.88 -3.18
C PHE A 163 -15.04 -1.31 -3.41
N VAL A 164 -16.00 -0.57 -2.86
CA VAL A 164 -17.44 -0.78 -2.95
C VAL A 164 -18.15 0.58 -3.03
N ASP A 165 -19.34 0.63 -3.64
CA ASP A 165 -20.11 1.88 -3.68
C ASP A 165 -20.59 2.33 -2.29
N ASP A 166 -20.98 3.60 -2.18
CA ASP A 166 -21.38 4.21 -0.90
C ASP A 166 -22.59 3.52 -0.25
N ARG A 167 -23.50 2.96 -1.07
CA ARG A 167 -24.69 2.26 -0.56
C ARG A 167 -24.28 0.96 0.11
N PHE A 168 -23.41 0.18 -0.53
CA PHE A 168 -22.91 -1.06 0.05
C PHE A 168 -21.94 -0.81 1.21
N LEU A 169 -21.14 0.26 1.14
CA LEU A 169 -20.27 0.68 2.23
C LEU A 169 -21.04 0.81 3.54
N GLN A 170 -22.15 1.55 3.56
CA GLN A 170 -22.97 1.72 4.76
C GLN A 170 -23.50 0.37 5.29
N LEU A 171 -23.96 -0.53 4.41
CA LEU A 171 -24.46 -1.84 4.81
C LEU A 171 -23.36 -2.72 5.42
N ALA A 172 -22.15 -2.65 4.87
CA ALA A 172 -21.00 -3.39 5.38
C ALA A 172 -20.54 -2.83 6.74
N GLU A 173 -20.54 -1.50 6.91
CA GLU A 173 -20.24 -0.84 8.19
C GLU A 173 -21.26 -1.23 9.26
N ASP A 174 -22.56 -1.11 8.97
CA ASP A 174 -23.64 -1.48 9.88
C ASP A 174 -23.54 -2.98 10.28
N ALA A 175 -23.27 -3.86 9.32
CA ALA A 175 -23.08 -5.28 9.57
C ALA A 175 -21.83 -5.55 10.42
N TYR A 176 -20.76 -4.79 10.23
CA TYR A 176 -19.50 -4.93 10.97
C TYR A 176 -19.65 -4.46 12.42
N GLU A 177 -20.36 -3.36 12.63
CA GLU A 177 -20.74 -2.88 13.97
C GLU A 177 -21.66 -3.88 14.68
N ALA A 178 -22.64 -4.45 13.97
CA ALA A 178 -23.56 -5.45 14.53
C ALA A 178 -22.85 -6.71 15.05
N VAL A 179 -21.74 -7.11 14.42
CA VAL A 179 -20.90 -8.24 14.89
C VAL A 179 -19.84 -7.83 15.92
N GLY A 180 -19.86 -6.56 16.39
CA GLY A 180 -19.00 -6.04 17.44
C GLY A 180 -17.64 -5.54 16.98
N SER A 181 -17.49 -5.17 15.71
CA SER A 181 -16.27 -4.60 15.12
C SER A 181 -14.98 -5.39 15.43
N PRO A 182 -14.94 -6.70 15.10
CA PRO A 182 -13.86 -7.60 15.49
C PRO A 182 -12.52 -7.27 14.86
N ASP A 183 -11.42 -7.41 15.62
CA ASP A 183 -10.06 -7.15 15.12
C ASP A 183 -9.72 -7.96 13.86
N LEU A 184 -9.29 -7.26 12.80
CA LEU A 184 -8.88 -7.84 11.51
C LEU A 184 -7.39 -8.21 11.48
N SER A 185 -6.68 -8.10 12.60
CA SER A 185 -5.24 -8.34 12.65
C SER A 185 -4.85 -9.82 12.54
N ASP A 186 -5.77 -10.76 12.78
CA ASP A 186 -5.62 -12.19 12.47
C ASP A 186 -6.39 -12.55 11.20
N ILE A 187 -5.66 -12.63 10.09
CA ILE A 187 -6.27 -12.85 8.77
C ILE A 187 -7.03 -14.18 8.65
N ARG A 188 -6.71 -15.17 9.50
CA ARG A 188 -7.37 -16.49 9.51
C ARG A 188 -8.82 -16.41 9.98
N ARG A 189 -9.17 -15.35 10.73
CA ARG A 189 -10.52 -15.14 11.26
C ARG A 189 -11.44 -14.38 10.31
N VAL A 190 -10.90 -13.83 9.23
CA VAL A 190 -11.65 -12.95 8.31
C VAL A 190 -12.84 -13.68 7.71
N TRP A 191 -12.72 -14.97 7.35
CA TRP A 191 -13.87 -15.74 6.87
C TRP A 191 -14.96 -15.95 7.92
N THR A 192 -14.60 -16.12 9.19
CA THR A 192 -15.57 -16.21 10.29
C THR A 192 -16.30 -14.88 10.48
N ILE A 193 -15.58 -13.76 10.39
CA ILE A 193 -16.16 -12.42 10.47
C ILE A 193 -17.08 -12.18 9.27
N PHE A 194 -16.62 -12.50 8.07
CA PHE A 194 -17.39 -12.42 6.83
C PHE A 194 -18.71 -13.21 6.92
N ALA A 195 -18.66 -14.46 7.40
CA ALA A 195 -19.86 -15.28 7.58
C ALA A 195 -20.83 -14.69 8.62
N ALA A 196 -20.32 -14.09 9.69
CA ALA A 196 -21.14 -13.41 10.70
C ALA A 196 -21.81 -12.15 10.11
N MET A 197 -21.07 -11.35 9.33
CA MET A 197 -21.59 -10.13 8.72
C MET A 197 -22.68 -10.39 7.69
N ILE A 198 -22.57 -11.47 6.89
CA ILE A 198 -23.58 -11.81 5.86
C ILE A 198 -25.00 -11.86 6.45
N VAL A 199 -25.16 -12.37 7.67
CA VAL A 199 -26.47 -12.52 8.32
C VAL A 199 -27.15 -11.18 8.57
N HIS A 200 -26.37 -10.10 8.66
CA HIS A 200 -26.85 -8.73 8.90
C HIS A 200 -27.09 -7.93 7.62
N ILE A 201 -26.66 -8.44 6.45
CA ILE A 201 -26.84 -7.74 5.17
C ILE A 201 -28.14 -8.22 4.51
N PRO A 202 -29.07 -7.30 4.18
CA PRO A 202 -30.35 -7.67 3.58
C PRO A 202 -30.18 -8.23 2.16
N ALA A 203 -30.89 -9.32 1.85
CA ALA A 203 -30.80 -10.04 0.57
C ALA A 203 -31.30 -9.26 -0.67
N ASN A 204 -32.00 -8.14 -0.48
CA ASN A 204 -32.70 -7.38 -1.54
C ASN A 204 -31.96 -6.09 -1.95
N THR A 205 -30.64 -6.15 -2.08
CA THR A 205 -29.84 -5.04 -2.61
C THR A 205 -29.46 -5.32 -4.05
N ASN A 206 -30.44 -5.14 -4.94
CA ASN A 206 -30.20 -4.72 -6.33
C ASN A 206 -30.25 -3.19 -6.39
#